data_AF-A0A932MG41-F1
#
_entry.id   AF-A0A932MG41-F1
#
_cell.length_a   1.000
_cell.length_b   1.000
_cell.length_c   1.000
_cell.angle_alpha   90.00
_cell.angle_beta   90.00
_cell.angle_gamma   90.00
#
_symmetry.space_group_name_H-M   'P 1'
#
loop_
_entity.id
_entity.type
_entity.pdbx_description
1 polymer ?
#
loop_
_entity_poly.entity_id
_entity_poly.type
_entity_poly.pdbx_seq_one_letter_code
_entity_poly.pdbx_strand_id
1 'polypeptide(L)'
;MRALALVTLLTLGATATAGAQPLTRERALAGLVNKEDVEARRQGAAWLGDTGRMAEVPLLVEALRDPDELVRALAERSLWQVWSRSGDPDVDTLFQLGLEQMNQRDAEAAIDTFSRIIQRKPDFAEGWNKRATLYYLIGEYDKSLA
;
A
#
# COMPACT_ATOMS: atom_id res chain seq x y z
N MET A 1 27.34 -46.82 52.50
CA MET A 1 27.28 -45.46 51.94
C MET A 1 27.04 -45.55 50.45
N ARG A 2 25.81 -45.32 49.97
CA ARG A 2 25.48 -45.24 48.54
C ARG A 2 25.15 -43.78 48.24
N ALA A 3 25.99 -43.14 47.43
CA ALA A 3 25.79 -41.76 47.00
C ALA A 3 24.69 -41.72 45.92
N LEU A 4 23.62 -40.98 46.19
CA LEU A 4 22.61 -40.58 45.21
C LEU A 4 23.02 -39.21 44.69
N ALA A 5 23.55 -39.15 43.47
CA ALA A 5 23.76 -37.90 42.76
C ALA A 5 22.45 -37.55 42.03
N LEU A 6 21.76 -36.53 42.54
CA LEU A 6 20.57 -35.96 41.95
C LEU A 6 21.01 -35.06 40.78
N VAL A 7 20.84 -35.52 39.54
CA VAL A 7 21.04 -34.67 38.35
C VAL A 7 19.74 -33.91 38.12
N THR A 8 19.68 -32.67 38.59
CA THR A 8 18.63 -31.72 38.21
C THR A 8 18.90 -31.23 36.80
N LEU A 9 18.13 -31.75 35.84
CA LEU A 9 18.12 -31.25 34.47
C LEU A 9 17.39 -29.91 34.46
N LEU A 10 18.14 -28.80 34.48
CA LEU A 10 17.58 -27.47 34.23
C LEU A 10 17.25 -27.41 32.73
N THR A 11 16.00 -27.64 32.36
CA THR A 11 15.53 -27.30 31.01
C THR A 11 15.45 -25.77 30.93
N LEU A 12 16.43 -25.14 30.28
CA LEU A 12 16.24 -23.79 29.76
C LEU A 12 15.07 -23.86 28.78
N GLY A 13 13.91 -23.36 29.19
CA GLY A 13 12.83 -23.04 28.28
C GLY A 13 13.30 -21.93 27.37
N ALA A 14 13.80 -22.29 26.18
CA ALA A 14 13.91 -21.35 25.10
C ALA A 14 12.47 -20.92 24.75
N THR A 15 12.05 -19.75 25.22
CA THR A 15 10.93 -19.06 24.62
C THR A 15 11.37 -18.72 23.21
N ALA A 16 11.13 -19.63 22.27
CA ALA A 16 11.15 -19.31 20.87
C ALA A 16 10.14 -18.17 20.71
N THR A 17 10.64 -16.96 20.52
CA THR A 17 9.86 -15.94 19.82
C THR A 17 9.58 -16.60 18.47
N ALA A 18 8.40 -17.19 18.34
CA ALA A 18 7.93 -17.69 17.07
C ALA A 18 7.95 -16.48 16.15
N GLY A 19 9.01 -16.37 15.34
CA GLY A 19 9.08 -15.40 14.27
C GLY A 19 7.91 -15.72 13.39
N ALA A 20 6.81 -15.00 13.55
CA ALA A 20 5.61 -15.20 12.78
C ALA A 20 6.04 -15.11 11.31
N GLN A 21 5.86 -16.20 10.57
CA GLN A 21 6.21 -16.23 9.16
C GLN A 21 5.53 -15.06 8.46
N PRO A 22 6.21 -14.37 7.53
CA PRO A 22 5.61 -13.26 6.79
C PRO A 22 4.27 -13.67 6.18
N LEU A 23 3.28 -12.79 6.27
CA LEU A 23 1.95 -13.04 5.69
C LEU A 23 2.10 -13.25 4.18
N THR A 24 1.63 -14.39 3.68
CA THR A 24 1.64 -14.69 2.25
C THR A 24 0.49 -13.99 1.56
N ARG A 25 0.62 -13.77 0.24
CA ARG A 25 -0.46 -13.22 -0.59
C ARG A 25 -1.77 -13.97 -0.42
N GLU A 26 -1.73 -15.28 -0.53
CA GLU A 26 -2.90 -16.14 -0.41
C GLU A 26 -3.62 -15.93 0.93
N ARG A 27 -2.84 -15.91 2.04
CA ARG A 27 -3.38 -15.69 3.38
C ARG A 27 -3.94 -14.28 3.57
N ALA A 28 -3.26 -13.26 3.03
CA ALA A 28 -3.75 -11.89 3.09
C ALA A 28 -5.09 -11.72 2.35
N LEU A 29 -5.19 -12.29 1.14
CA LEU A 29 -6.41 -12.24 0.34
C LEU A 29 -7.55 -13.02 0.98
N ALA A 30 -7.28 -14.23 1.50
CA ALA A 30 -8.27 -15.01 2.23
C ALA A 30 -8.71 -14.32 3.52
N GLY A 31 -7.78 -13.68 4.23
CA GLY A 31 -8.06 -12.91 5.44
C GLY A 31 -8.95 -11.70 5.17
N LEU A 32 -8.69 -10.95 4.09
CA LEU A 32 -9.46 -9.75 3.72
C LEU A 32 -10.95 -10.03 3.50
N VAL A 33 -11.31 -11.22 3.01
CA VAL A 33 -12.71 -11.58 2.74
C VAL A 33 -13.36 -12.37 3.88
N ASN A 34 -12.62 -12.66 4.96
CA ASN A 34 -13.15 -13.40 6.09
C ASN A 34 -14.05 -12.51 6.96
N LYS A 35 -15.38 -12.70 6.82
CA LYS A 35 -16.38 -11.89 7.54
C LYS A 35 -16.35 -12.10 9.06
N GLU A 36 -15.86 -13.24 9.53
CA GLU A 36 -15.85 -13.60 10.95
C GLU A 36 -14.61 -13.08 11.69
N ASP A 37 -13.52 -12.80 10.97
CA ASP A 37 -12.24 -12.42 11.56
C ASP A 37 -11.84 -10.99 11.16
N VAL A 38 -12.17 -10.04 12.02
CA VAL A 38 -11.84 -8.62 11.81
C VAL A 38 -10.34 -8.37 11.73
N GLU A 39 -9.53 -9.13 12.46
CA GLU A 39 -8.10 -8.94 12.52
C GLU A 39 -7.44 -9.46 11.23
N ALA A 40 -7.89 -10.60 10.72
CA ALA A 40 -7.46 -11.09 9.41
C ALA A 40 -7.83 -10.10 8.29
N ARG A 41 -8.99 -9.43 8.38
CA ARG A 41 -9.37 -8.39 7.40
C ARG A 41 -8.45 -7.18 7.44
N ARG A 42 -8.14 -6.67 8.64
CA ARG A 42 -7.19 -5.57 8.84
C ARG A 42 -5.82 -5.91 8.28
N GLN A 43 -5.30 -7.10 8.62
CA GLN A 43 -4.01 -7.59 8.12
C GLN A 43 -4.01 -7.74 6.60
N GLY A 44 -5.08 -8.29 6.03
CA GLY A 44 -5.25 -8.42 4.58
C GLY A 44 -5.25 -7.06 3.87
N ALA A 45 -6.01 -6.09 4.38
CA ALA A 45 -6.06 -4.74 3.83
C ALA A 45 -4.67 -4.07 3.90
N ALA A 46 -4.03 -4.07 5.08
CA ALA A 46 -2.71 -3.47 5.27
C ALA A 46 -1.65 -4.11 4.36
N TRP A 47 -1.66 -5.43 4.22
CA TRP A 47 -0.71 -6.16 3.37
C TRP A 47 -0.85 -5.80 1.89
N LEU A 48 -2.08 -5.59 1.41
CA LEU A 48 -2.33 -5.08 0.05
C LEU A 48 -1.85 -3.64 -0.12
N GLY A 49 -1.88 -2.84 0.95
CA GLY A 49 -1.25 -1.54 0.97
C GLY A 49 0.23 -1.62 0.62
N ASP A 50 0.97 -2.58 1.20
CA ASP A 50 2.42 -2.70 0.99
C ASP A 50 2.80 -3.44 -0.30
N THR A 51 1.97 -4.38 -0.77
CA THR A 51 2.36 -5.33 -1.84
C THR A 51 1.29 -5.58 -2.91
N GLY A 52 0.10 -4.99 -2.74
CA GLY A 52 -1.04 -5.15 -3.65
C GLY A 52 -0.79 -4.57 -5.03
N ARG A 53 -1.53 -5.08 -6.01
CA ARG A 53 -1.50 -4.66 -7.41
C ARG A 53 -2.89 -4.13 -7.81
N MET A 54 -2.96 -3.50 -8.99
CA MET A 54 -4.22 -3.02 -9.57
C MET A 54 -5.30 -4.09 -9.65
N ALA A 55 -4.92 -5.36 -9.82
CA ALA A 55 -5.86 -6.49 -9.87
C ALA A 55 -6.64 -6.70 -8.55
N GLU A 56 -6.13 -6.22 -7.41
CA GLU A 56 -6.77 -6.36 -6.10
C GLU A 56 -7.58 -5.13 -5.68
N VAL A 57 -7.60 -4.07 -6.49
CA VAL A 57 -8.41 -2.86 -6.24
C VAL A 57 -9.88 -3.20 -5.95
N PRO A 58 -10.55 -4.13 -6.67
CA PRO A 58 -11.93 -4.49 -6.36
C PRO A 58 -12.14 -5.00 -4.92
N LEU A 59 -11.16 -5.71 -4.35
CA LEU A 59 -11.24 -6.21 -2.97
C LEU A 59 -11.10 -5.07 -1.96
N LEU A 60 -10.17 -4.13 -2.21
CA LEU A 60 -10.01 -2.96 -1.36
C LEU A 60 -11.23 -2.02 -1.45
N VAL A 61 -11.81 -1.85 -2.64
CA VAL A 61 -13.05 -1.08 -2.83
C VAL A 61 -14.21 -1.70 -2.05
N GLU A 62 -14.31 -3.03 -1.99
CA GLU A 62 -15.32 -3.68 -1.16
C GLU A 62 -15.03 -3.47 0.33
N ALA A 63 -13.77 -3.54 0.75
CA ALA A 63 -13.35 -3.30 2.13
C ALA A 63 -13.60 -1.85 2.61
N LEU A 64 -13.77 -0.87 1.70
CA LEU A 64 -14.25 0.48 2.08
C LEU A 64 -15.66 0.48 2.70
N ARG A 65 -16.43 -0.60 2.51
CA ARG A 65 -17.77 -0.77 3.10
C ARG A 65 -17.77 -1.65 4.34
N ASP A 66 -16.60 -2.04 4.85
CA ASP A 66 -16.50 -2.93 6.01
C ASP A 66 -17.16 -2.31 7.25
N PRO A 67 -17.86 -3.09 8.10
CA PRO A 67 -18.39 -2.58 9.36
C PRO A 67 -17.30 -2.04 10.30
N ASP A 68 -16.08 -2.61 10.25
CA ASP A 68 -14.95 -2.17 11.06
C ASP A 68 -14.30 -0.91 10.46
N GLU A 69 -14.18 0.15 11.28
CA GLU A 69 -13.62 1.42 10.85
C GLU A 69 -12.14 1.32 10.45
N LEU A 70 -11.37 0.51 11.18
CA LEU A 70 -9.95 0.34 10.89
C LEU A 70 -9.74 -0.41 9.58
N VAL A 71 -10.58 -1.41 9.25
CA VAL A 71 -10.57 -2.04 7.92
C VAL A 71 -10.80 -0.99 6.82
N ARG A 72 -11.80 -0.11 6.98
CA ARG A 72 -12.06 0.95 5.98
C ARG A 72 -10.87 1.90 5.81
N ALA A 73 -10.29 2.36 6.92
CA ALA A 73 -9.13 3.26 6.89
C ALA A 73 -7.89 2.61 6.24
N LEU A 74 -7.63 1.33 6.55
CA LEU A 74 -6.56 0.57 5.92
C LEU A 74 -6.83 0.34 4.44
N ALA A 75 -8.08 0.06 4.05
CA ALA A 75 -8.46 -0.11 2.67
C ALA A 75 -8.26 1.16 1.84
N GLU A 76 -8.67 2.33 2.36
CA GLU A 76 -8.45 3.62 1.73
C GLU A 76 -6.96 3.90 1.52
N ARG A 77 -6.17 3.82 2.59
CA ARG A 77 -4.70 3.99 2.50
C ARG A 77 -4.09 3.05 1.47
N SER A 78 -4.53 1.80 1.47
CA SER A 78 -4.00 0.77 0.58
C SER A 78 -4.36 1.03 -0.88
N LEU A 79 -5.55 1.58 -1.16
CA LEU A 79 -5.92 2.01 -2.49
C LEU A 79 -4.98 3.11 -3.01
N TRP A 80 -4.70 4.12 -2.18
CA TRP A 80 -3.74 5.17 -2.56
C TRP A 80 -2.35 4.62 -2.89
N GLN A 81 -1.86 3.66 -2.10
CA GLN A 81 -0.58 3.01 -2.34
C GLN A 81 -0.61 2.19 -3.63
N VAL A 82 -1.68 1.43 -3.88
CA VAL A 82 -1.83 0.62 -5.10
C VAL A 82 -1.95 1.49 -6.35
N TRP A 83 -2.76 2.55 -6.31
CA TRP A 83 -2.89 3.49 -7.44
C TRP A 83 -1.60 4.24 -7.73
N SER A 84 -0.76 4.48 -6.73
CA SER A 84 0.55 5.13 -6.90
C SER A 84 1.64 4.22 -7.48
N ARG A 85 1.37 2.92 -7.66
CA ARG A 85 2.29 1.98 -8.31
C ARG A 85 1.97 1.88 -9.78
N SER A 86 2.86 2.36 -10.62
CA SER A 86 2.71 2.24 -12.07
C SER A 86 3.06 0.83 -12.56
N GLY A 87 3.92 0.11 -11.84
CA GLY A 87 4.49 -1.16 -12.30
C GLY A 87 5.70 -1.00 -13.22
N ASP A 88 6.14 0.23 -13.47
CA ASP A 88 7.42 0.57 -14.12
C ASP A 88 8.26 1.39 -13.12
N PRO A 89 9.41 0.87 -12.63
CA PRO A 89 10.23 1.55 -11.62
C PRO A 89 10.70 2.96 -12.02
N ASP A 90 10.91 3.22 -13.32
CA ASP A 90 11.32 4.54 -13.78
C ASP A 90 10.14 5.52 -13.73
N VAL A 91 8.93 5.05 -14.05
CA VAL A 91 7.70 5.84 -13.92
C VAL A 91 7.40 6.10 -12.44
N ASP A 92 7.63 5.13 -11.57
CA ASP A 92 7.46 5.30 -10.12
C ASP A 92 8.45 6.35 -9.57
N THR A 93 9.70 6.35 -10.07
CA THR A 93 10.70 7.38 -9.73
C THR A 93 10.25 8.77 -10.19
N LEU A 94 9.76 8.90 -11.42
CA LEU A 94 9.20 10.15 -11.93
C LEU A 94 7.98 10.59 -11.11
N PHE A 95 7.13 9.65 -10.69
CA PHE A 95 5.94 9.96 -9.91
C PHE A 95 6.33 10.57 -8.56
N GLN A 96 7.32 9.99 -7.87
CA GLN A 96 7.86 10.56 -6.63
C GLN A 96 8.48 11.95 -6.85
N LEU A 97 9.22 12.15 -7.94
CA LEU A 97 9.74 13.47 -8.29
C LEU A 97 8.63 14.50 -8.50
N GLY A 98 7.57 14.14 -9.22
CA GLY A 98 6.41 15.01 -9.46
C GLY A 98 5.69 15.39 -8.17
N LEU A 99 5.53 14.44 -7.24
CA LEU A 99 4.96 14.71 -5.92
C LEU A 99 5.83 15.65 -5.08
N GLU A 100 7.15 15.49 -5.13
CA GLU A 100 8.07 16.40 -4.44
C GLU A 100 8.00 17.82 -5.01
N GLN A 101 7.96 17.96 -6.35
CA GLN A 101 7.78 19.26 -7.00
C GLN A 101 6.44 19.92 -6.61
N MET A 102 5.36 19.13 -6.51
CA MET A 102 4.08 19.61 -5.96
C MET A 102 4.21 20.12 -4.52
N ASN A 103 4.91 19.39 -3.64
CA ASN A 103 5.14 19.79 -2.26
C ASN A 103 5.94 21.11 -2.15
N GLN A 104 6.88 21.31 -3.08
CA GLN A 104 7.67 22.54 -3.20
C GLN A 104 6.90 23.69 -3.88
N ARG A 105 5.65 23.44 -4.32
CA ARG A 105 4.81 24.37 -5.08
C ARG A 105 5.40 24.78 -6.44
N ASP A 106 6.29 23.96 -6.99
CA ASP A 106 6.83 24.13 -8.34
C ASP A 106 5.87 23.45 -9.34
N ALA A 107 4.78 24.14 -9.65
CA ALA A 107 3.74 23.60 -10.52
C ALA A 107 4.22 23.36 -11.95
N GLU A 108 5.10 24.22 -12.47
CA GLU A 108 5.62 24.11 -13.83
C GLU A 108 6.47 22.84 -13.99
N ALA A 109 7.44 22.63 -13.09
CA ALA A 109 8.28 21.44 -13.13
C ALA A 109 7.45 20.16 -12.90
N ALA A 110 6.48 20.21 -12.00
CA ALA A 110 5.59 19.08 -11.75
C ALA A 110 4.74 18.72 -12.99
N ILE A 111 4.19 19.72 -13.69
CA ILE A 111 3.42 19.51 -14.93
C ILE A 111 4.28 18.83 -16.02
N ASP A 112 5.54 19.24 -16.19
CA ASP A 112 6.46 18.60 -17.13
C ASP A 112 6.72 17.13 -16.73
N THR A 113 7.03 16.88 -15.46
CA THR A 113 7.27 15.53 -14.93
C THR A 113 6.06 14.62 -15.15
N PHE A 114 4.85 15.05 -14.81
CA PHE A 114 3.65 14.25 -15.04
C PHE A 114 3.32 14.08 -16.53
N SER A 115 3.69 15.06 -17.39
CA SER A 115 3.55 14.91 -18.84
C SER A 115 4.51 13.86 -19.40
N ARG A 116 5.73 13.74 -18.87
CA ARG A 116 6.68 12.67 -19.22
C ARG A 116 6.18 11.30 -18.77
N ILE A 117 5.57 11.21 -17.59
CA ILE A 117 4.90 9.99 -17.10
C ILE A 117 3.82 9.55 -18.09
N ILE A 118 2.95 10.48 -18.49
CA ILE A 118 1.85 10.21 -19.43
C ILE A 118 2.38 9.76 -20.80
N GLN A 119 3.45 10.38 -21.31
CA GLN A 119 4.07 9.98 -22.58
C GLN A 119 4.65 8.55 -22.52
N ARG A 120 5.28 8.19 -21.40
CA ARG A 120 5.88 6.86 -21.21
C ARG A 120 4.83 5.78 -20.91
N LYS A 121 3.83 6.12 -20.11
CA LYS A 121 2.85 5.17 -19.58
C LYS A 121 1.44 5.79 -19.55
N PRO A 122 0.79 5.92 -20.72
CA PRO A 122 -0.49 6.62 -20.85
C PRO A 122 -1.66 5.93 -20.11
N ASP A 123 -1.52 4.64 -19.78
CA ASP A 123 -2.49 3.86 -19.00
C ASP A 123 -2.36 4.08 -17.48
N PHE A 124 -1.32 4.78 -17.01
CA PHE A 124 -1.15 5.11 -15.59
C PHE A 124 -1.98 6.34 -15.21
N ALA A 125 -3.19 6.09 -14.69
CA ALA A 125 -4.18 7.12 -14.39
C ALA A 125 -3.67 8.22 -13.42
N GLU A 126 -2.81 7.88 -12.46
CA GLU A 126 -2.29 8.84 -11.48
C GLU A 126 -1.45 9.96 -12.13
N GLY A 127 -0.75 9.68 -13.24
CA GLY A 127 -0.04 10.73 -14.00
C GLY A 127 -0.99 11.81 -14.52
N TRP A 128 -2.13 11.39 -15.07
CA TRP A 128 -3.20 12.29 -15.51
C TRP A 128 -3.85 13.02 -14.35
N ASN A 129 -4.20 12.29 -13.27
CA ASN A 129 -4.83 12.87 -12.09
C ASN A 129 -4.00 13.99 -11.46
N LYS A 130 -2.69 13.76 -11.28
CA LYS A 130 -1.80 14.75 -10.65
C LYS A 130 -1.57 15.96 -11.56
N ARG A 131 -1.44 15.77 -12.87
CA ARG A 131 -1.34 16.88 -13.81
C ARG A 131 -2.62 17.72 -13.85
N ALA A 132 -3.80 17.08 -13.88
CA ALA A 132 -5.08 17.78 -13.82
C ALA A 132 -5.24 18.59 -12.53
N THR A 133 -4.84 18.00 -11.39
CA THR A 133 -4.83 18.67 -10.08
C THR A 133 -3.94 19.91 -10.11
N LEU A 134 -2.74 19.82 -10.68
CA LEU A 134 -1.83 20.95 -10.83
C LEU A 134 -2.45 22.08 -11.66
N TYR A 135 -3.01 21.76 -12.83
CA TYR A 135 -3.69 22.76 -13.66
C TYR A 135 -4.84 23.43 -12.92
N TYR A 136 -5.66 22.66 -12.20
CA TYR A 136 -6.72 23.21 -11.37
C TYR A 136 -6.18 24.18 -10.30
N LEU A 137 -5.12 23.79 -9.59
CA LEU A 137 -4.53 24.60 -8.51
C LEU A 137 -3.93 25.92 -9.00
N ILE A 138 -3.46 25.99 -10.25
CA ILE A 138 -2.93 27.23 -10.84
C ILE A 138 -3.97 28.01 -11.65
N GLY A 139 -5.24 27.59 -11.64
CA GLY A 139 -6.36 28.28 -12.31
C GLY A 139 -6.51 27.98 -13.80
N GLU A 140 -5.77 27.01 -14.33
CA GLU A 140 -5.83 26.57 -15.73
C GLU A 140 -6.92 25.51 -15.91
N TYR A 141 -8.17 25.85 -15.59
CA TYR A 141 -9.28 24.90 -15.49
C TYR A 141 -9.55 24.12 -16.79
N ASP A 142 -9.43 24.77 -17.96
CA ASP A 142 -9.64 24.10 -19.24
C ASP A 142 -8.64 22.95 -19.45
N LYS A 143 -7.39 23.15 -19.02
CA LYS A 143 -6.35 22.11 -19.09
C LYS A 143 -6.54 21.02 -18.04
N SER A 144 -7.25 21.29 -16.94
CA SER A 144 -7.53 20.27 -15.92
C SER A 144 -8.54 19.20 -16.37
N LEU A 145 -9.30 19.48 -17.43
CA LEU A 145 -10.35 18.59 -17.96
C LEU A 145 -9.92 17.79 -19.20
N ALA A 146 -8.69 18.00 -19.68
CA ALA A 146 -8.17 17.51 -20.96
C ALA A 146 -7.16 16.36 -20.83
#